data_AF-A0A453B2E7-F1
#
_entry.id   AF-A0A453B2E7-F1
#
_cell.length_a   1.000
_cell.length_b   1.000
_cell.length_c   1.000
_cell.angle_alpha   90.00
_cell.angle_beta   90.00
_cell.angle_gamma   90.00
#
_symmetry.space_group_name_H-M   'P 1'
#
loop_
_entity.id
_entity.type
_entity.pdbx_description
1 polymer ?
#
loop_
_entity_poly.entity_id
_entity_poly.type
_entity_poly.pdbx_seq_one_letter_code
_entity_poly.pdbx_strand_id
1 'polypeptide(L)'
;TWAQILRNKYLQSKTLSQVTVRPTDSPFWKGLMRVKATFFNRTKFIVGDGNDTRFWEDTWLGDTPLALQYPTLYRIVHRRDALVATIMQATPLNIQFRRVLVGNRWEAWLHLVRRLMEVQLHHQPDQL
;
A
#
# COMPACT_ATOMS: atom_id res chain seq x y z
N THR A 1 -5.79 -10.09 26.03
CA THR A 1 -4.34 -9.78 25.97
C THR A 1 -4.13 -8.32 25.58
N TRP A 2 -2.94 -7.76 25.84
CA TRP A 2 -2.60 -6.36 25.48
C TRP A 2 -2.81 -6.07 23.97
N ALA A 3 -2.60 -7.06 23.10
CA ALA A 3 -2.83 -6.95 21.66
C ALA A 3 -4.32 -6.73 21.30
N GLN A 4 -5.25 -7.37 22.02
CA GLN A 4 -6.69 -7.18 21.81
C GLN A 4 -7.15 -5.76 22.20
N ILE A 5 -6.55 -5.16 23.23
CA ILE A 5 -6.84 -3.78 23.63
C ILE A 5 -6.42 -2.81 22.53
N LEU A 6 -5.21 -2.99 21.97
CA LEU A 6 -4.75 -2.18 20.85
C LEU A 6 -5.65 -2.34 19.63
N ARG A 7 -6.05 -3.58 19.32
CA ARG A 7 -6.94 -3.87 18.19
C ARG A 7 -8.28 -3.18 18.36
N ASN A 8 -8.94 -3.34 19.50
CA ASN A 8 -10.26 -2.76 19.75
C ASN A 8 -10.24 -1.23 19.80
N LYS A 9 -9.19 -0.65 20.40
CA LYS A 9 -9.09 0.80 20.60
C LYS A 9 -8.68 1.56 19.35
N TYR A 10 -7.77 1.01 18.53
CA TYR A 10 -7.12 1.76 17.45
C TYR A 10 -7.31 1.17 16.06
N LEU A 11 -7.41 -0.16 15.92
CA LEU A 11 -7.44 -0.83 14.62
C LEU A 11 -8.84 -1.18 14.14
N GLN A 12 -9.74 -1.54 15.06
CA GLN A 12 -11.06 -2.09 14.76
C GLN A 12 -10.96 -3.32 13.83
N SER A 13 -11.52 -3.25 12.63
CA SER A 13 -11.41 -4.28 11.58
C SER A 13 -10.18 -4.10 10.68
N LYS A 14 -9.44 -3.00 10.82
CA LYS A 14 -8.31 -2.67 9.95
C LYS A 14 -7.03 -3.36 10.39
N THR A 15 -6.14 -3.60 9.44
CA THR A 15 -4.77 -4.03 9.73
C THR A 15 -3.89 -2.85 10.12
N LEU A 16 -2.73 -3.13 10.72
CA LEU A 16 -1.81 -2.06 11.09
C LEU A 16 -1.38 -1.25 9.86
N SER A 17 -1.21 -1.86 8.69
CA SER A 17 -0.86 -1.18 7.42
C SER A 17 -1.91 -0.15 7.01
N GLN A 18 -3.20 -0.43 7.21
CA GLN A 18 -4.34 0.39 6.78
C GLN A 18 -4.65 1.62 7.66
N VAL A 19 -4.10 1.71 8.88
CA VAL A 19 -4.39 2.84 9.78
C VAL A 19 -3.42 4.00 9.57
N THR A 20 -3.93 5.24 9.63
CA THR A 20 -3.14 6.48 9.54
C THR A 20 -3.27 7.31 10.81
N VAL A 21 -2.28 8.19 11.07
CA VAL A 21 -2.30 9.09 12.23
C VAL A 21 -3.31 10.21 12.01
N ARG A 22 -4.11 10.49 13.04
CA ARG A 22 -5.06 11.61 13.11
C ARG A 22 -4.58 12.67 14.11
N PRO A 23 -4.92 13.95 13.90
CA PRO A 23 -4.56 15.01 14.85
C PRO A 23 -5.08 14.76 16.27
N THR A 24 -6.24 14.13 16.40
CA THR A 24 -6.92 13.80 17.66
C THR A 24 -6.37 12.55 18.34
N ASP A 25 -5.43 11.83 17.71
CA ASP A 25 -4.90 10.59 18.28
C ASP A 25 -4.04 10.86 19.53
N SER A 26 -4.05 9.86 20.43
CA SER A 26 -3.27 9.91 21.66
C SER A 26 -1.76 10.00 21.38
N PRO A 27 -0.96 10.66 22.24
CA PRO A 27 0.49 10.70 22.10
C PRO A 27 1.12 9.30 22.00
N PHE A 28 0.59 8.34 22.75
CA PHE A 28 0.99 6.94 22.68
C PHE A 28 0.80 6.35 21.27
N TRP A 29 -0.40 6.53 20.67
CA TRP A 29 -0.68 6.02 19.33
C TRP A 29 0.19 6.69 18.26
N LYS A 30 0.39 8.00 18.36
CA LYS A 30 1.31 8.75 17.48
C LYS A 30 2.74 8.21 17.57
N GLY A 31 3.21 7.86 18.78
CA GLY A 31 4.51 7.20 18.99
C GLY A 31 4.59 5.85 18.30
N LEU A 32 3.58 4.99 18.48
CA LEU A 32 3.53 3.67 17.84
C LEU A 32 3.49 3.78 16.30
N MET A 33 2.75 4.74 15.78
CA MET A 33 2.64 4.98 14.33
C MET A 33 3.93 5.49 13.70
N ARG A 34 4.80 6.18 14.45
CA ARG A 34 6.15 6.52 13.98
C ARG A 34 7.01 5.26 13.80
N VAL A 35 6.94 4.33 14.75
CA VAL A 35 7.65 3.04 14.65
C VAL A 35 7.11 2.23 13.47
N LYS A 36 5.78 2.20 13.30
CA LYS A 36 5.13 1.60 12.12
C LYS A 36 5.74 2.15 10.83
N ALA A 37 5.77 3.47 10.64
CA ALA A 37 6.28 4.07 9.41
C ALA A 37 7.73 3.64 9.10
N THR A 38 8.60 3.63 10.12
CA THR A 38 9.99 3.18 9.97
C THR A 38 10.09 1.69 9.64
N PHE A 39 9.25 0.85 10.26
CA PHE A 39 9.22 -0.59 10.03
C PHE A 39 8.82 -0.93 8.59
N PHE A 40 7.70 -0.38 8.11
CA PHE A 40 7.20 -0.64 6.76
C PHE A 40 8.15 -0.11 5.67
N ASN A 41 8.88 0.98 5.94
CA ASN A 41 9.89 1.48 5.00
C ASN A 41 11.12 0.57 4.88
N ARG A 42 11.39 -0.31 5.84
CA ARG A 42 12.57 -1.19 5.87
C ARG A 42 12.26 -2.66 5.60
N THR A 43 10.98 -3.00 5.41
CA THR A 43 10.53 -4.38 5.24
C THR A 43 9.96 -4.56 3.84
N LYS A 44 10.25 -5.71 3.22
CA LYS A 44 9.74 -6.06 1.89
C LYS A 44 8.68 -7.15 2.03
N PHE A 45 7.47 -6.85 1.61
CA PHE A 45 6.35 -7.78 1.64
C PHE A 45 6.43 -8.76 0.46
N ILE A 46 6.24 -10.04 0.77
CA ILE A 46 5.99 -11.08 -0.23
C ILE A 46 4.48 -11.18 -0.39
N VAL A 47 3.99 -10.77 -1.55
CA VAL A 47 2.55 -10.77 -1.83
C VAL A 47 2.07 -12.18 -2.11
N GLY A 48 1.07 -12.61 -1.35
CA GLY A 48 0.27 -13.80 -1.58
C GLY A 48 -1.05 -13.40 -2.22
N ASP A 49 -2.08 -13.21 -1.39
CA ASP A 49 -3.44 -12.82 -1.81
C ASP A 49 -3.61 -11.31 -1.98
N GLY A 50 -2.67 -10.51 -1.49
CA GLY A 50 -2.64 -9.06 -1.62
C GLY A 50 -3.62 -8.32 -0.71
N ASN A 51 -4.24 -8.98 0.27
CA ASN A 51 -5.24 -8.37 1.14
C ASN A 51 -4.65 -7.55 2.30
N ASP A 52 -3.36 -7.72 2.61
CA ASP A 52 -2.69 -7.03 3.71
C ASP A 52 -1.67 -6.00 3.25
N THR A 53 -1.25 -6.08 1.98
CA THR A 53 -0.25 -5.22 1.35
C THR A 53 -0.89 -4.02 0.64
N ARG A 54 -0.45 -2.81 1.00
CA ARG A 54 -0.85 -1.57 0.30
C ARG A 54 -0.04 -1.40 -0.97
N PHE A 55 -0.74 -1.23 -2.09
CA PHE A 55 -0.13 -1.20 -3.41
C PHE A 55 0.94 -0.11 -3.58
N TRP A 56 0.66 1.11 -3.13
CA TRP A 56 1.59 2.23 -3.34
C TRP A 56 2.64 2.38 -2.23
N GLU A 57 2.26 2.06 -1.00
CA GLU A 57 2.98 2.53 0.19
C GLU A 57 3.85 1.46 0.85
N ASP A 58 3.61 0.18 0.56
CA ASP A 58 4.44 -0.92 1.05
C ASP A 58 5.46 -1.33 -0.02
N THR A 59 6.64 -1.79 0.42
CA THR A 59 7.67 -2.31 -0.48
C THR A 59 7.33 -3.74 -0.83
N TRP A 60 6.73 -3.99 -1.99
CA TRP A 60 6.37 -5.35 -2.41
C TRP A 60 6.79 -5.67 -3.85
N LEU A 61 6.96 -4.64 -4.69
CA LEU A 61 7.40 -4.77 -6.08
C LEU A 61 8.71 -4.01 -6.32
N GLY A 62 9.84 -4.69 -6.17
CA GLY A 62 11.19 -4.10 -6.21
C GLY A 62 11.76 -3.88 -4.80
N ASP A 63 12.58 -2.83 -4.63
CA ASP A 63 13.35 -2.59 -3.39
C ASP A 63 12.86 -1.40 -2.57
N THR A 64 11.95 -0.59 -3.12
CA THR A 64 11.31 0.55 -2.44
C THR A 64 9.81 0.56 -2.70
N PRO A 65 8.99 1.31 -1.94
CA PRO A 65 7.57 1.43 -2.24
C PRO A 65 7.32 2.02 -3.64
N LEU A 66 6.24 1.61 -4.30
CA LEU A 66 5.88 2.13 -5.63
C LEU A 66 5.64 3.64 -5.62
N ALA A 67 5.22 4.22 -4.48
CA ALA A 67 5.11 5.67 -4.30
C ALA A 67 6.44 6.41 -4.47
N LEU A 68 7.56 5.78 -4.10
CA LEU A 68 8.90 6.34 -4.29
C LEU A 68 9.46 6.07 -5.69
N GLN A 69 9.14 4.90 -6.27
CA GLN A 69 9.56 4.57 -7.64
C GLN A 69 8.83 5.41 -8.69
N TYR A 70 7.55 5.74 -8.47
CA TYR A 70 6.69 6.47 -9.41
C TYR A 70 6.02 7.70 -8.75
N PRO A 71 6.79 8.69 -8.31
CA PRO A 71 6.26 9.83 -7.53
C PRO A 71 5.25 10.66 -8.33
N THR A 72 5.42 10.75 -9.65
CA THR A 72 4.52 11.49 -10.55
C THR A 72 3.14 10.84 -10.66
N LEU A 73 3.07 9.50 -10.66
CA LEU A 73 1.83 8.73 -10.66
C LEU A 73 1.15 8.78 -9.29
N TYR A 74 1.92 8.54 -8.21
CA TYR A 74 1.39 8.57 -6.86
C TYR A 74 0.78 9.93 -6.48
N ARG A 75 1.35 11.04 -6.97
CA ARG A 75 0.80 12.38 -6.73
C ARG A 75 -0.62 12.54 -7.27
N ILE A 76 -0.96 11.86 -8.36
CA ILE A 76 -2.24 11.98 -9.04
C ILE A 76 -3.19 10.81 -8.80
N VAL A 77 -2.82 9.79 -8.02
CA VAL A 77 -3.72 8.67 -7.72
C VAL A 77 -4.87 9.13 -6.81
N HIS A 78 -6.07 8.59 -7.03
CA HIS A 78 -7.24 8.90 -6.21
C HIS A 78 -7.13 8.20 -4.85
N ARG A 79 -6.94 6.88 -4.86
CA ARG A 79 -6.84 6.00 -3.68
C ARG A 79 -5.40 5.56 -3.45
N ARG A 80 -4.74 6.15 -2.45
CA ARG A 80 -3.35 5.82 -2.07
C ARG A 80 -3.26 4.61 -1.15
N ASP A 81 -4.32 4.35 -0.42
CA ASP A 81 -4.52 3.28 0.55
C ASP A 81 -5.06 1.98 -0.08
N ALA A 82 -5.14 1.91 -1.41
CA ALA A 82 -5.61 0.73 -2.11
C ALA A 82 -4.68 -0.48 -1.89
N LEU A 83 -5.29 -1.65 -1.71
CA LEU A 83 -4.60 -2.92 -1.53
C LEU A 83 -4.17 -3.52 -2.86
N VAL A 84 -3.15 -4.38 -2.84
CA VAL A 84 -2.68 -5.10 -4.04
C VAL A 84 -3.81 -5.95 -4.62
N ALA A 85 -4.53 -6.70 -3.78
CA ALA A 85 -5.69 -7.49 -4.18
C ALA A 85 -6.70 -6.65 -4.97
N THR A 86 -7.11 -5.50 -4.42
CA THR A 86 -8.12 -4.63 -5.04
C THR A 86 -7.70 -4.09 -6.40
N ILE A 87 -6.41 -3.78 -6.57
CA ILE A 87 -5.89 -3.21 -7.83
C ILE A 87 -5.74 -4.31 -8.90
N MET A 88 -5.28 -5.49 -8.49
CA MET A 88 -4.99 -6.61 -9.40
C MET A 88 -6.19 -7.50 -9.69
N GLN A 89 -7.32 -7.32 -8.99
CA GLN A 89 -8.55 -8.11 -9.19
C GLN A 89 -9.18 -7.95 -10.58
N ALA A 90 -8.90 -6.86 -11.30
CA ALA A 90 -9.53 -6.56 -12.59
C ALA A 90 -8.49 -6.24 -13.68
N THR A 91 -8.83 -6.57 -14.92
CA THR A 91 -8.13 -6.13 -16.14
C THR A 91 -9.12 -5.32 -16.99
N PRO A 92 -8.90 -4.00 -17.20
CA PRO A 92 -7.74 -3.21 -16.77
C PRO A 92 -7.69 -2.98 -15.25
N LEU A 93 -6.47 -2.73 -14.73
CA LEU A 93 -6.19 -2.50 -13.30
C LEU A 93 -7.15 -1.45 -12.71
N ASN A 94 -7.65 -1.70 -11.50
CA ASN A 94 -8.57 -0.80 -10.80
C ASN A 94 -7.84 0.39 -10.16
N ILE A 95 -7.17 1.20 -10.99
CA ILE A 95 -6.46 2.41 -10.57
C ILE A 95 -7.09 3.63 -11.21
N GLN A 96 -7.55 4.55 -10.36
CA GLN A 96 -8.15 5.80 -10.77
C GLN A 96 -7.16 6.95 -10.56
N PHE A 97 -6.90 7.70 -11.62
CA PHE A 97 -6.07 8.91 -11.59
C PHE A 97 -6.93 10.16 -11.67
N ARG A 98 -6.55 11.19 -10.90
CA ARG A 98 -7.20 12.52 -10.87
C ARG A 98 -6.88 13.37 -12.11
N ARG A 99 -5.94 12.94 -12.94
CA ARG A 99 -5.46 13.63 -14.14
C ARG A 99 -5.21 12.62 -15.24
N VAL A 100 -5.34 13.08 -16.48
CA VAL A 100 -4.99 12.29 -17.66
C VAL A 100 -3.49 11.95 -17.63
N LEU A 101 -3.17 10.73 -18.04
CA LEU A 101 -1.81 10.25 -18.22
C LEU A 101 -1.33 10.67 -19.61
N VAL A 102 -0.36 11.59 -19.65
CA VAL A 102 0.25 12.09 -20.90
C VAL A 102 1.76 12.23 -20.70
N GLY A 103 2.52 12.08 -21.79
CA GLY A 103 3.98 12.17 -21.80
C GLY A 103 4.62 11.22 -20.79
N ASN A 104 5.54 11.75 -19.97
CA ASN A 104 6.28 10.99 -18.96
C ASN A 104 5.40 10.17 -17.99
N ARG A 105 4.17 10.62 -17.69
CA ARG A 105 3.25 9.87 -16.82
C ARG A 105 2.69 8.64 -17.52
N TRP A 106 2.47 8.72 -18.83
CA TRP A 106 2.02 7.58 -19.61
C TRP A 106 3.11 6.52 -19.73
N GLU A 107 4.36 6.94 -19.99
CA GLU A 107 5.51 6.04 -20.02
C GLU A 107 5.74 5.34 -18.68
N ALA A 108 5.71 6.12 -17.59
CA ALA A 108 5.80 5.57 -16.23
C ALA A 108 4.69 4.56 -15.93
N TRP A 109 3.46 4.84 -16.40
CA TRP A 109 2.33 3.94 -16.25
C TRP A 109 2.52 2.64 -17.03
N LEU A 110 2.94 2.70 -18.30
CA LEU A 110 3.22 1.51 -19.11
C LEU A 110 4.33 0.66 -18.49
N HIS A 111 5.39 1.30 -17.99
CA HIS A 111 6.47 0.60 -17.29
C HIS A 111 5.96 -0.12 -16.03
N LEU A 112 5.11 0.54 -15.24
CA LEU A 112 4.49 -0.09 -14.07
C LEU A 112 3.58 -1.26 -14.47
N VAL A 113 2.69 -1.09 -15.46
CA VAL A 113 1.79 -2.15 -15.95
C VAL A 113 2.58 -3.37 -16.41
N ARG A 114 3.68 -3.18 -17.15
CA ARG A 114 4.53 -4.28 -17.59
C ARG A 114 5.07 -5.10 -16.42
N ARG A 115 5.55 -4.46 -15.37
CA ARG A 115 6.03 -5.15 -14.16
C ARG A 115 4.92 -5.87 -13.42
N LEU A 116 3.70 -5.32 -13.43
CA LEU A 116 2.53 -5.95 -12.80
C LEU A 116 2.04 -7.18 -13.57
N MET A 117 2.24 -7.25 -14.88
CA MET A 117 1.88 -8.44 -15.67
C MET A 117 2.68 -9.68 -15.27
N GLU A 118 3.86 -9.50 -14.66
CA GLU A 118 4.70 -10.59 -14.17
C GLU A 118 4.29 -11.06 -12.76
N VAL A 119 3.39 -10.33 -12.09
CA VAL A 119 2.92 -10.65 -10.74
C VAL A 119 1.69 -11.56 -10.81
N GLN A 120 1.73 -12.67 -10.07
CA GLN A 120 0.60 -13.58 -9.90
C GLN A 120 0.21 -13.62 -8.42
N LEU A 121 -1.06 -13.36 -8.13
CA LEU A 121 -1.61 -13.50 -6.79
C LEU A 121 -1.98 -14.96 -6.52
N HIS A 122 -1.80 -15.37 -5.27
CA HIS A 122 -2.08 -16.72 -4.79
C HIS A 122 -3.12 -16.68 -3.68
N HIS A 123 -3.66 -17.83 -3.29
CA HIS A 123 -4.63 -17.92 -2.19
C HIS A 123 -4.01 -17.84 -0.78
N GLN A 124 -2.67 -17.78 -0.68
CA GLN A 124 -1.98 -17.71 0.60
C GLN A 124 -1.93 -16.28 1.13
N PRO A 125 -1.92 -16.06 2.45
CA PRO A 125 -1.80 -14.72 3.00
C PRO A 125 -0.44 -14.09 2.68
N ASP A 126 -0.43 -12.76 2.60
CA ASP A 126 0.80 -11.97 2.45
C ASP A 126 1.79 -12.25 3.60
N GLN A 127 3.10 -12.18 3.29
CA GLN A 127 4.19 -12.43 4.23
C GLN A 127 5.17 -11.23 4.29
N LEU A 128 5.91 -11.14 5.39
CA LEU A 128 6.97 -10.14 5.63
C LEU A 128 8.35 -10.65 5.21
#